data_AF-A0A918X9V4-F1
#
_entry.id   AF-A0A918X9V4-F1
#
_cell.length_a   1.000
_cell.length_b   1.000
_cell.length_c   1.000
_cell.angle_alpha   90.00
_cell.angle_beta   90.00
_cell.angle_gamma   90.00
#
_symmetry.space_group_name_H-M   'P 1'
#
loop_
_entity.id
_entity.type
_entity.pdbx_description
1 polymer ?
#
loop_
_entity_poly.entity_id
_entity_poly.type
_entity_poly.pdbx_seq_one_letter_code
_entity_poly.pdbx_strand_id
1 'polypeptide(L)'
;MAVHDTSHLHGPIDDASGAVPISTAAELVGTTARMLRYREGLGLLPRTQDSPTGRGHRHRRFTEEDLATIGAGLEMEREFDIPPAALAFALRVLAEPELLGRVRRHGERLGRLTAAPARAMDFEKEKAMRLLHGSRLRNRP
;
A
#
# COMPACT_ATOMS: atom_id res chain seq x y z
N MET A 1 -36.92 27.28 -21.51
CA MET A 1 -36.83 25.83 -21.81
C MET A 1 -35.66 25.66 -22.76
N ALA A 2 -34.45 25.48 -22.22
CA ALA A 2 -33.24 25.25 -23.01
C ALA A 2 -32.69 23.89 -22.59
N VAL A 3 -32.78 22.95 -23.53
CA VAL A 3 -32.36 21.56 -23.38
C VAL A 3 -30.85 21.49 -23.50
N HIS A 4 -30.16 21.14 -22.42
CA HIS A 4 -28.75 20.76 -22.47
C HIS A 4 -28.67 19.33 -23.00
N ASP A 5 -28.27 19.19 -24.26
CA ASP A 5 -27.85 17.94 -24.86
C ASP A 5 -26.44 17.60 -24.33
N THR A 6 -26.39 16.76 -23.30
CA THR A 6 -25.14 16.19 -22.76
C THR A 6 -24.81 14.90 -23.48
N SER A 7 -24.56 14.98 -24.77
CA SER A 7 -24.04 13.86 -25.57
C SER A 7 -22.52 13.99 -25.70
N HIS A 8 -21.79 13.70 -24.61
CA HIS A 8 -20.34 13.44 -24.69
C HIS A 8 -20.08 11.92 -24.69
N LEU A 9 -20.21 11.36 -25.90
CA LEU A 9 -19.43 10.27 -26.50
C LEU A 9 -18.50 9.50 -25.53
N HIS A 10 -19.03 8.43 -24.93
CA HIS A 10 -18.21 7.33 -24.46
C HIS A 10 -17.70 6.56 -25.69
N GLY A 11 -16.41 6.67 -25.98
CA GLY A 11 -15.77 5.89 -27.05
C GLY A 11 -15.99 4.38 -26.85
N PRO A 12 -15.82 3.58 -27.92
CA PRO A 12 -16.11 2.15 -27.87
C PRO A 12 -15.30 1.50 -26.73
N ILE A 13 -15.95 0.60 -26.00
CA ILE A 13 -15.33 -0.30 -25.03
C ILE A 13 -14.48 -1.30 -25.83
N ASP A 14 -13.39 -0.80 -26.42
CA ASP A 14 -12.37 -1.62 -27.06
C ASP A 14 -11.38 -2.04 -25.97
N ASP A 15 -11.61 -3.23 -25.41
CA ASP A 15 -10.58 -4.26 -25.21
C ASP A 15 -11.23 -5.48 -24.53
N ALA A 16 -10.94 -6.68 -25.04
CA ALA A 16 -11.42 -7.98 -24.54
C ALA A 16 -11.07 -8.31 -23.07
N SER A 17 -10.46 -7.35 -22.35
CA SER A 17 -10.04 -7.41 -20.95
C SER A 17 -11.06 -6.80 -19.97
N GLY A 18 -12.10 -6.09 -20.44
CA GLY A 18 -13.06 -5.40 -19.56
C GLY A 18 -12.46 -4.21 -18.79
N ALA A 19 -11.29 -3.73 -19.20
CA ALA A 19 -10.56 -2.67 -18.51
C ALA A 19 -11.07 -1.27 -18.90
N VAL A 20 -11.27 -0.39 -17.91
CA VAL A 20 -11.93 0.91 -18.08
C VAL A 20 -10.96 2.09 -17.94
N PRO A 21 -11.18 3.25 -18.60
CA PRO A 21 -10.37 4.45 -18.36
C PRO A 21 -10.56 5.03 -16.95
N ILE A 22 -9.64 5.91 -16.53
CA ILE A 22 -9.63 6.53 -15.19
C ILE A 22 -10.90 7.30 -14.83
N SER A 23 -11.60 7.89 -15.81
CA SER A 23 -12.87 8.60 -15.56
C SER A 23 -13.96 7.61 -15.15
N THR A 24 -14.15 6.55 -15.93
CA THR A 24 -15.10 5.47 -15.63
C THR A 24 -14.72 4.75 -14.33
N ALA A 25 -13.43 4.47 -14.12
CA ALA A 25 -12.94 3.88 -12.88
C ALA A 25 -13.30 4.73 -11.66
N ALA A 26 -13.16 6.06 -11.76
CA ALA A 26 -13.49 6.97 -10.68
C ALA A 26 -14.99 6.95 -10.34
N GLU A 27 -15.85 6.91 -11.35
CA GLU A 27 -17.30 6.79 -11.17
C GLU A 27 -17.65 5.46 -10.48
N LEU A 28 -17.07 4.34 -10.92
CA LEU A 28 -17.33 3.01 -10.38
C LEU A 28 -16.90 2.86 -8.91
N VAL A 29 -15.79 3.47 -8.52
CA VAL A 29 -15.29 3.42 -7.12
C VAL A 29 -15.78 4.59 -6.26
N GLY A 30 -16.70 5.41 -6.79
CA GLY A 30 -17.32 6.50 -6.03
C GLY A 30 -16.37 7.64 -5.65
N THR A 31 -15.42 7.98 -6.52
CA THR A 31 -14.45 9.07 -6.29
C THR A 31 -14.29 9.95 -7.54
N THR A 32 -13.33 10.90 -7.50
CA THR A 32 -13.02 11.75 -8.66
C THR A 32 -11.78 11.26 -9.39
N ALA A 33 -11.73 11.46 -10.71
CA ALA A 33 -10.54 11.13 -11.50
C ALA A 33 -9.29 11.91 -11.03
N ARG A 34 -9.48 13.11 -10.46
CA ARG A 34 -8.39 13.86 -9.80
C ARG A 34 -7.87 13.13 -8.57
N MET A 35 -8.76 12.59 -7.74
CA MET A 35 -8.38 11.82 -6.56
C MET A 35 -7.65 10.53 -6.95
N LEU A 36 -8.12 9.79 -7.97
CA LEU A 36 -7.40 8.61 -8.46
C LEU A 36 -5.98 8.94 -8.94
N ARG A 37 -5.78 10.06 -9.65
CA ARG A 37 -4.43 10.51 -10.04
C ARG A 37 -3.55 10.90 -8.85
N TYR A 38 -4.14 11.53 -7.83
CA TYR A 38 -3.40 11.82 -6.60
C TYR A 38 -2.93 10.52 -5.91
N ARG A 39 -3.82 9.54 -5.80
CA ARG A 39 -3.52 8.21 -5.25
C ARG A 39 -2.48 7.45 -6.08
N GLU A 40 -2.51 7.59 -7.39
CA GLU A 40 -1.48 7.05 -8.30
C GLU A 40 -0.11 7.63 -7.95
N GLY A 41 0.00 8.94 -7.78
CA GLY A 41 1.23 9.60 -7.37
C GLY A 41 1.75 9.15 -6.00
N LEU A 42 0.86 8.65 -5.12
CA LEU A 42 1.21 8.07 -3.83
C LEU A 42 1.56 6.58 -3.89
N GLY A 43 1.41 5.93 -5.05
CA GLY A 43 1.64 4.49 -5.21
C GLY A 43 0.51 3.61 -4.66
N LEU A 44 -0.71 4.15 -4.51
CA LEU A 44 -1.87 3.43 -3.97
C LEU A 44 -2.72 2.74 -5.04
N LEU A 45 -2.32 2.80 -6.31
CA LEU A 45 -3.02 2.12 -7.40
C LEU A 45 -2.15 0.95 -7.91
N PRO A 46 -2.73 -0.24 -8.16
CA PRO A 46 -1.99 -1.43 -8.59
C PRO A 46 -1.23 -1.15 -9.88
N ARG A 47 0.04 -1.56 -10.02
CA ARG A 47 0.77 -1.37 -11.28
C ARG A 47 0.02 -2.07 -12.41
N THR A 48 -0.69 -1.31 -13.23
CA THR A 48 -1.49 -1.85 -14.33
C THR A 48 -0.55 -2.57 -15.28
N GLN A 49 -0.97 -3.75 -15.72
CA GLN A 49 -0.12 -4.76 -16.37
C GLN A 49 0.54 -4.28 -17.67
N ASP A 50 0.06 -3.17 -18.25
CA ASP A 50 0.69 -2.51 -19.40
C ASP A 50 1.58 -1.34 -18.97
N SER A 51 2.84 -1.63 -18.63
CA SER A 51 3.88 -0.62 -18.75
C SER A 51 4.21 -0.45 -20.24
N PRO A 52 3.94 0.70 -20.88
CA PRO A 52 4.16 0.84 -22.31
C PRO A 52 5.66 0.95 -22.57
N THR A 53 6.26 -0.12 -23.08
CA THR A 53 7.59 -0.07 -23.71
C THR A 53 7.56 0.64 -25.08
N GLY A 54 6.51 1.40 -25.39
CA GLY A 54 6.35 2.16 -26.63
C GLY A 54 6.13 3.65 -26.37
N ARG A 55 6.83 4.50 -27.13
CA ARG A 55 6.60 5.96 -27.22
C ARG A 55 5.11 6.27 -27.34
N GLY A 56 4.48 6.68 -26.25
CA GLY A 56 3.10 7.15 -26.25
C GLY A 56 2.52 7.16 -24.84
N HIS A 57 1.89 8.28 -24.48
CA HIS A 57 1.04 8.39 -23.30
C HIS A 57 -0.21 7.51 -23.48
N ARG A 58 -0.06 6.18 -23.36
CA ARG A 58 -1.22 5.31 -23.34
C ARG A 58 -1.98 5.58 -22.06
N HIS A 59 -3.22 6.04 -22.18
CA HIS A 59 -4.08 6.28 -21.02
C HIS A 59 -4.26 4.98 -20.25
N ARG A 60 -3.98 5.02 -18.96
CA ARG A 60 -4.06 3.86 -18.06
C ARG A 60 -5.47 3.26 -18.06
N ARG A 61 -5.53 1.92 -18.11
CA ARG A 61 -6.76 1.12 -18.04
C ARG A 61 -6.81 0.37 -16.73
N PHE A 62 -7.99 0.26 -16.13
CA PHE A 62 -8.23 -0.38 -14.84
C PHE A 62 -9.10 -1.61 -15.03
N THR A 63 -8.61 -2.77 -14.62
CA THR A 63 -9.36 -4.03 -14.61
C THR A 63 -10.33 -4.07 -13.43
N GLU A 64 -11.25 -5.03 -13.41
CA GLU A 64 -12.13 -5.26 -12.25
C GLU A 64 -11.34 -5.55 -10.97
N GLU A 65 -10.24 -6.30 -11.06
CA GLU A 65 -9.31 -6.54 -9.93
C GLU A 65 -8.67 -5.23 -9.44
N ASP A 66 -8.31 -4.32 -10.36
CA ASP A 66 -7.78 -3.02 -9.99
C ASP A 66 -8.83 -2.19 -9.23
N LEU A 67 -10.08 -2.20 -9.70
CA LEU A 67 -11.19 -1.48 -9.06
C LEU A 67 -11.47 -2.04 -7.66
N ALA A 68 -11.47 -3.37 -7.50
CA ALA A 68 -11.63 -4.00 -6.20
C ALA A 68 -10.50 -3.60 -5.23
N THR A 69 -9.25 -3.60 -5.70
CA THR A 69 -8.08 -3.17 -4.90
C THR A 69 -8.17 -1.70 -4.50
N ILE A 70 -8.57 -0.83 -5.43
CA ILE A 70 -8.78 0.61 -5.14
C ILE A 70 -9.90 0.77 -4.10
N GLY A 71 -11.00 0.03 -4.26
CA GLY A 71 -12.14 0.03 -3.34
C GLY A 71 -11.74 -0.33 -1.91
N ALA A 72 -10.96 -1.40 -1.73
CA ALA A 72 -10.45 -1.79 -0.42
C ALA A 72 -9.58 -0.71 0.24
N GLY A 73 -8.76 0.00 -0.56
CA GLY A 73 -7.98 1.14 -0.07
C GLY A 73 -8.86 2.31 0.41
N LEU A 74 -9.92 2.62 -0.34
CA LEU A 74 -10.88 3.68 0.02
C LEU A 74 -11.71 3.30 1.26
N GLU A 75 -11.99 2.01 1.44
CA GLU A 75 -12.66 1.51 2.64
C GLU A 75 -11.79 1.69 3.88
N MET A 76 -10.51 1.25 3.85
CA MET A 76 -9.58 1.46 4.95
C MET A 76 -9.43 2.94 5.33
N GLU A 77 -9.36 3.84 4.34
CA GLU A 77 -9.26 5.27 4.61
C GLU A 77 -10.48 5.83 5.34
N ARG A 78 -11.68 5.36 4.97
CA ARG A 78 -12.92 5.76 5.63
C ARG A 78 -13.06 5.14 7.01
N GLU A 79 -12.74 3.85 7.15
CA GLU A 79 -12.88 3.11 8.41
C GLU A 79 -11.94 3.64 9.48
N PHE A 80 -10.68 3.93 9.12
CA PHE A 80 -9.68 4.42 10.06
C PHE A 80 -9.59 5.96 10.12
N ASP A 81 -10.43 6.68 9.36
CA ASP A 81 -10.41 8.14 9.22
C ASP A 81 -8.99 8.68 8.94
N ILE A 82 -8.33 8.09 7.94
CA ILE A 82 -6.96 8.44 7.56
C ILE A 82 -6.91 9.04 6.15
N PRO A 83 -6.06 10.06 5.91
CA PRO A 83 -5.86 10.57 4.56
C PRO A 83 -5.08 9.55 3.70
N PRO A 84 -5.20 9.61 2.36
CA PRO A 84 -4.48 8.70 1.45
C PRO A 84 -2.96 8.67 1.68
N ALA A 85 -2.36 9.82 2.00
CA ALA A 85 -0.93 9.89 2.28
C ALA A 85 -0.51 9.08 3.52
N ALA A 86 -1.38 8.95 4.53
CA ALA A 86 -1.10 8.14 5.72
C ALA A 86 -1.14 6.65 5.38
N LEU A 87 -2.11 6.21 4.56
CA LEU A 87 -2.15 4.82 4.07
C LEU A 87 -0.90 4.50 3.23
N ALA A 88 -0.52 5.40 2.31
CA ALA A 88 0.69 5.24 1.51
C ALA A 88 1.96 5.15 2.37
N PHE A 89 2.07 6.00 3.38
CA PHE A 89 3.16 5.94 4.35
C PHE A 89 3.16 4.62 5.13
N ALA A 90 2.00 4.13 5.57
CA ALA A 90 1.90 2.86 6.27
C ALA A 90 2.39 1.68 5.40
N LEU A 91 1.96 1.62 4.13
CA LEU A 91 2.46 0.62 3.18
C LEU A 91 3.97 0.71 2.97
N ARG A 92 4.51 1.93 2.86
CA ARG A 92 5.95 2.16 2.76
C ARG A 92 6.69 1.68 4.01
N VAL A 93 6.16 1.96 5.20
CA VAL A 93 6.70 1.46 6.48
C VAL A 93 6.75 -0.06 6.50
N LEU A 94 5.73 -0.74 5.95
CA LEU A 94 5.71 -2.21 5.86
C LEU A 94 6.70 -2.75 4.82
N ALA A 95 6.92 -2.03 3.72
CA ALA A 95 7.81 -2.45 2.64
C ALA A 95 9.30 -2.22 2.92
N GLU A 96 9.65 -1.19 3.72
CA GLU A 96 11.05 -0.79 3.99
C GLU A 96 11.48 -1.18 5.42
N PRO A 97 12.33 -2.21 5.61
CA PRO A 97 12.71 -2.70 6.94
C PRO A 97 13.40 -1.64 7.83
N GLU A 98 14.23 -0.78 7.24
CA GLU A 98 14.88 0.30 7.99
C GLU A 98 13.88 1.33 8.51
N LEU A 99 12.93 1.73 7.66
CA LEU A 99 11.88 2.68 8.02
C LEU A 99 10.98 2.10 9.12
N LEU A 100 10.59 0.82 8.99
CA LEU A 100 9.86 0.09 10.02
C LEU A 100 10.59 0.17 11.37
N GLY A 101 11.88 -0.16 11.40
CA GLY A 101 12.68 -0.11 12.62
C GLY A 101 12.73 1.29 13.24
N ARG A 102 12.82 2.35 12.42
CA ARG A 102 12.82 3.75 12.88
C ARG A 102 11.48 4.15 13.48
N VAL A 103 10.37 3.88 12.77
CA VAL A 103 9.00 4.20 13.25
C VAL A 103 8.69 3.44 14.53
N ARG A 104 9.06 2.16 14.63
CA ARG A 104 8.87 1.37 15.85
C ARG A 104 9.63 1.95 17.05
N ARG A 105 10.92 2.28 16.89
CA ARG A 105 11.70 2.92 17.97
C ARG A 105 11.11 4.26 18.39
N HIS A 106 10.55 5.02 17.45
CA HIS A 106 9.86 6.25 17.77
C HIS A 106 8.57 6.00 18.57
N GLY A 107 7.73 5.04 18.15
CA GLY A 107 6.52 4.65 18.86
C GLY A 107 6.78 4.09 20.27
N GLU A 108 7.90 3.37 20.46
CA GLU A 108 8.38 2.94 21.78
C GLU A 108 8.71 4.14 22.68
N ARG A 109 9.44 5.14 22.16
CA ARG A 109 9.74 6.37 22.90
C ARG A 109 8.51 7.21 23.22
N LEU A 110 7.50 7.18 22.36
CA LEU A 110 6.21 7.83 22.59
C LEU A 110 5.31 7.06 23.58
N GLY A 111 5.71 5.86 24.01
CA GLY A 111 4.89 4.98 24.85
C GLY A 111 3.65 4.42 24.14
N ARG A 112 3.60 4.51 22.81
CA ARG A 112 2.46 4.05 21.98
C ARG A 112 2.62 2.60 21.53
N LEU A 113 3.84 2.10 21.50
CA LEU A 113 4.16 0.72 21.18
C LEU A 113 4.93 0.10 22.35
N THR A 114 4.53 -1.11 22.75
CA THR A 114 5.37 -1.93 23.61
C THR A 114 6.59 -2.37 22.82
N ALA A 115 7.77 -2.35 23.44
CA ALA A 115 8.99 -2.90 22.84
C ALA A 115 8.71 -4.32 22.33
N ALA A 116 9.12 -4.60 21.09
CA ALA A 116 8.81 -5.88 20.45
C ALA A 116 9.28 -7.06 21.34
N PRO A 117 8.42 -8.06 21.64
CA PRO A 117 8.79 -9.24 22.42
C PRO A 117 9.98 -9.99 21.84
N ALA A 118 10.19 -9.91 20.52
CA ALA A 118 11.32 -10.51 19.84
C ALA A 118 12.68 -10.07 20.41
N ARG A 119 12.85 -8.80 20.83
CA ARG A 119 14.12 -8.36 21.46
C ARG A 119 14.35 -9.01 22.82
N ALA A 120 13.28 -9.29 23.58
CA ALA A 120 13.38 -10.02 24.83
C ALA A 120 13.74 -11.50 24.58
N MET A 121 13.13 -12.13 23.58
CA MET A 121 13.45 -13.51 23.19
C MET A 121 14.86 -13.65 22.60
N ASP A 122 15.34 -12.68 21.84
CA ASP A 122 16.71 -12.69 21.29
C ASP A 122 17.75 -12.53 22.40
N PHE A 123 17.49 -11.66 23.39
CA PHE A 123 18.33 -11.53 24.58
C PHE A 123 18.37 -12.82 25.42
N GLU A 124 17.23 -13.48 25.60
CA GLU A 124 17.15 -14.78 26.29
C GLU A 124 17.88 -15.88 25.53
N LYS A 125 17.73 -15.92 24.20
CA LYS A 125 18.49 -16.84 23.32
C LYS A 125 19.99 -16.60 23.42
N GLU A 126 20.45 -15.36 23.33
CA GLU A 126 21.87 -15.02 23.48
C GLU A 126 22.41 -15.42 24.87
N LYS A 127 21.64 -15.17 25.94
CA LYS A 127 22.00 -15.58 27.29
C LYS A 127 22.11 -17.10 27.41
N ALA A 128 21.13 -17.84 26.87
CA ALA A 128 21.16 -19.30 26.84
C ALA A 128 22.37 -19.84 26.07
N MET A 129 22.70 -19.25 24.91
CA MET A 129 23.87 -19.63 24.13
C MET A 129 25.18 -19.34 24.88
N ARG A 130 25.31 -18.20 25.58
CA ARG A 130 26.48 -17.91 26.42
C ARG A 130 26.62 -18.92 27.57
N LEU A 131 25.52 -19.36 28.17
CA LEU A 131 25.53 -20.37 29.24
C LEU A 131 25.95 -21.75 28.72
N LEU A 132 25.51 -22.15 27.53
CA LEU A 132 25.91 -23.40 26.88
C LEU A 132 27.40 -23.40 26.47
N HIS A 133 27.92 -22.27 26.00
CA HIS A 133 29.35 -22.14 25.67
C HIS A 133 30.23 -22.02 26.93
N GLY A 134 29.75 -21.35 27.98
CA GLY A 134 30.45 -21.21 29.26
C GLY A 134 30.38 -22.46 30.16
N SER A 135 29.41 -23.35 29.98
CA SER A 135 29.38 -24.66 30.67
C SER A 135 30.34 -25.67 30.02
N ARG A 136 30.49 -25.62 28.69
CA ARG A 136 31.47 -26.46 27.96
C ARG A 136 32.93 -26.18 28.32
N LEU A 137 33.27 -24.94 28.70
CA LEU A 137 34.63 -24.59 29.15
C LEU A 137 34.92 -24.99 30.60
N ARG A 138 33.89 -25.23 31.42
CA ARG A 138 34.02 -25.67 32.82
C ARG A 138 34.09 -27.19 32.98
N ASN A 139 33.84 -27.94 31.91
CA ASN A 139 33.73 -29.40 31.93
C ASN A 139 34.81 -30.08 31.07
N ARG A 140 36.04 -29.56 31.12
CA ARG A 140 37.23 -30.25 30.59
C ARG A 140 38.04 -30.81 31.78
N PRO A 141 38.25 -32.14 31.86
CA PRO A 141 39.15 -32.74 32.85
C PRO A 141 40.61 -32.34 32.59
#